data_AF-A0AAW7Q110-F1
#
_entry.id   AF-A0AAW7Q110-F1
#
_cell.length_a   1.000
_cell.length_b   1.000
_cell.length_c   1.000
_cell.angle_alpha   90.00
_cell.angle_beta   90.00
_cell.angle_gamma   90.00
#
_symmetry.space_group_name_H-M   'P 1'
#
loop_
_entity.id
_entity.type
_entity.pdbx_description
1 polymer ?
#
loop_
_entity_poly.entity_id
_entity_poly.type
_entity_poly.pdbx_seq_one_letter_code
_entity_poly.pdbx_strand_id
1 'polypeptide(L)'
;MIIIKPEIALRAYKENDFSIEVTKNIRKQALENINKEIPKESLFECIEYIKEFFKIDFTENEFIEILKLYPYQRCSLIQWGFSDTVVRESMGDIIANFFAGSRAITYGDESGNDFTKEYYSMLKTLAKNFGYKTIEREYYEKYINDNGKKIGDIESIEGIKLAYKKQLMEKK
;
A
#
# COMPACT_ATOMS: atom_id res chain seq x y z
N MET A 1 -5.80 -11.03 0.70
CA MET A 1 -6.41 -12.13 1.48
C MET A 1 -7.89 -12.13 1.17
N ILE A 2 -8.41 -13.24 0.64
CA ILE A 2 -9.85 -13.41 0.45
C ILE A 2 -10.44 -13.72 1.83
N ILE A 3 -11.40 -12.92 2.31
CA ILE A 3 -12.13 -13.26 3.53
C ILE A 3 -13.10 -14.38 3.19
N ILE A 4 -12.71 -15.60 3.55
CA ILE A 4 -13.52 -16.80 3.47
C ILE A 4 -14.47 -16.80 4.68
N LYS A 5 -15.75 -17.15 4.48
CA LYS A 5 -16.70 -17.33 5.59
C LYS A 5 -16.08 -18.29 6.63
N PRO A 6 -16.12 -17.99 7.94
CA PRO A 6 -15.42 -18.77 8.97
C PRO A 6 -15.70 -20.27 8.92
N GLU A 7 -16.92 -20.65 8.53
CA GLU A 7 -17.40 -22.02 8.40
C GLU A 7 -16.70 -22.79 7.26
N ILE A 8 -16.40 -22.10 6.15
CA ILE A 8 -15.71 -22.66 4.98
C ILE A 8 -14.21 -22.80 5.28
N ALA A 9 -13.62 -21.84 5.98
CA ALA A 9 -12.23 -21.90 6.44
C ALA A 9 -12.02 -23.04 7.45
N LEU A 10 -12.97 -23.25 8.37
CA LEU A 10 -12.91 -24.31 9.39
C LEU A 10 -13.08 -25.73 8.80
N ARG A 11 -13.88 -25.87 7.73
CA ARG A 11 -14.02 -27.13 7.00
C ARG A 11 -12.79 -27.44 6.15
N ALA A 12 -12.27 -26.44 5.44
CA ALA A 12 -11.09 -26.58 4.59
C ALA A 12 -9.79 -26.86 5.39
N TYR A 13 -9.67 -26.32 6.60
CA TYR A 13 -8.56 -26.63 7.52
C TYR A 13 -8.59 -28.09 7.98
N LYS A 14 -9.78 -28.69 8.16
CA LYS A 14 -9.93 -30.09 8.58
C LYS A 14 -9.60 -31.11 7.47
N GLU A 15 -9.66 -30.70 6.21
CA GLU A 15 -9.53 -31.59 5.05
C GLU A 15 -8.13 -31.57 4.41
N ASN A 16 -7.15 -30.83 4.96
CA ASN A 16 -5.74 -30.79 4.52
C ASN A 16 -5.46 -30.42 3.05
N ASP A 17 -6.47 -30.06 2.27
CA ASP A 17 -6.38 -29.86 0.80
C ASP A 17 -6.17 -28.40 0.35
N PHE A 18 -6.32 -27.42 1.26
CA PHE A 18 -6.43 -26.02 0.88
C PHE A 18 -5.10 -25.35 0.46
N SER A 19 -3.95 -25.82 0.94
CA SER A 19 -2.68 -25.10 0.72
C SER A 19 -2.19 -25.20 -0.72
N ILE A 20 -2.36 -26.35 -1.38
CA ILE A 20 -1.81 -26.60 -2.72
C ILE A 20 -2.70 -25.99 -3.80
N GLU A 21 -4.01 -26.19 -3.74
CA GLU A 21 -4.94 -25.75 -4.78
C GLU A 21 -5.08 -24.22 -4.81
N VAL A 22 -5.10 -23.58 -3.64
CA VAL A 22 -5.06 -22.11 -3.53
C VAL A 22 -3.75 -21.55 -4.06
N THR A 23 -2.62 -22.18 -3.71
CA THR A 23 -1.30 -21.76 -4.22
C THR A 23 -1.22 -21.90 -5.75
N LYS A 24 -1.77 -22.98 -6.33
CA LYS A 24 -1.85 -23.17 -7.78
C LYS A 24 -2.69 -22.07 -8.44
N ASN A 25 -3.86 -21.76 -7.89
CA ASN A 25 -4.74 -20.74 -8.45
C ASN A 25 -4.14 -19.34 -8.36
N ILE A 26 -3.48 -19.01 -7.25
CA ILE A 26 -2.72 -17.77 -7.07
C ILE A 26 -1.61 -17.66 -8.13
N ARG A 27 -0.83 -18.73 -8.32
CA ARG A 27 0.25 -18.75 -9.33
C ARG A 27 -0.29 -18.61 -10.75
N LYS A 28 -1.39 -19.29 -11.06
CA LYS A 28 -2.07 -19.20 -12.36
C LYS A 28 -2.54 -17.77 -12.64
N GLN A 29 -3.21 -17.14 -11.67
CA GLN A 29 -3.65 -15.75 -11.78
C GLN A 29 -2.47 -14.77 -11.89
N ALA A 30 -1.38 -15.02 -11.16
CA ALA A 30 -0.17 -14.21 -11.27
C ALA A 30 0.44 -14.30 -12.68
N LEU A 31 0.45 -15.48 -13.29
CA LEU A 31 0.89 -15.68 -14.68
C LEU A 31 -0.07 -15.00 -15.68
N GLU A 32 -1.38 -15.08 -15.47
CA GLU A 32 -2.38 -14.42 -16.33
C GLU A 32 -2.30 -12.88 -16.27
N ASN A 33 -1.84 -12.33 -15.14
CA ASN A 33 -1.74 -10.89 -14.90
C ASN A 33 -0.31 -10.35 -15.10
N ILE A 34 0.67 -11.19 -15.44
CA ILE A 34 2.09 -10.81 -15.51
C ILE A 34 2.33 -9.66 -16.49
N ASN A 35 1.62 -9.65 -17.61
CA ASN A 35 1.72 -8.62 -18.65
C ASN A 35 0.64 -7.53 -18.56
N LYS A 36 -0.27 -7.61 -17.58
CA LYS A 36 -1.30 -6.59 -17.40
C LYS A 36 -0.70 -5.36 -16.72
N GLU A 37 -1.14 -4.18 -17.14
CA GLU A 37 -0.76 -2.92 -16.52
C GLU A 37 -1.48 -2.74 -15.18
N ILE A 38 -0.81 -2.07 -14.24
CA ILE A 38 -1.41 -1.69 -12.97
C ILE A 38 -2.37 -0.52 -13.24
N PRO A 39 -3.62 -0.55 -12.73
CA PRO A 39 -4.52 0.59 -12.84
C PRO A 39 -3.87 1.85 -12.26
N LYS A 40 -3.80 2.93 -13.05
CA LYS A 40 -3.11 4.18 -12.67
C LYS A 40 -3.59 4.74 -11.33
N GLU A 41 -4.90 4.68 -11.09
CA GLU A 41 -5.50 5.14 -9.83
C GLU A 41 -4.98 4.33 -8.63
N SER A 42 -4.96 3.00 -8.73
CA SER A 42 -4.43 2.14 -7.65
C SER A 42 -2.93 2.30 -7.45
N LEU A 43 -2.17 2.54 -8.53
CA LEU A 43 -0.74 2.83 -8.43
C LEU A 43 -0.51 4.16 -7.70
N PHE A 44 -1.23 5.21 -8.08
CA PHE A 44 -1.16 6.52 -7.45
C PHE A 44 -1.54 6.46 -5.97
N GLU A 45 -2.67 5.84 -5.63
CA GLU A 45 -3.11 5.69 -4.23
C GLU A 45 -2.08 4.96 -3.38
N CYS A 46 -1.41 3.95 -3.94
CA CYS A 46 -0.37 3.21 -3.25
C CYS A 46 0.87 4.06 -2.98
N ILE A 47 1.33 4.82 -3.97
CA ILE A 47 2.49 5.72 -3.82
C ILE A 47 2.18 6.79 -2.78
N GLU A 48 0.99 7.39 -2.82
CA GLU A 48 0.59 8.39 -1.83
C GLU A 48 0.47 7.81 -0.41
N TYR A 49 -0.05 6.59 -0.28
CA TYR A 49 -0.01 5.88 1.01
C TYR A 49 1.42 5.67 1.52
N ILE A 50 2.34 5.23 0.66
CA ILE A 50 3.73 5.01 1.06
C ILE A 50 4.38 6.34 1.48
N LYS A 51 4.12 7.40 0.71
CA LYS A 51 4.57 8.75 0.99
C LYS A 51 4.02 9.28 2.30
N GLU A 52 2.77 8.98 2.63
CA GLU A 52 2.13 9.41 3.86
C GLU A 52 2.71 8.67 5.08
N PHE A 53 2.80 7.34 5.03
CA PHE A 53 3.15 6.53 6.20
C PHE A 53 4.65 6.32 6.37
N PHE A 54 5.38 6.14 5.27
CA PHE A 54 6.82 5.84 5.28
C PHE A 54 7.69 7.05 4.92
N LYS A 55 7.08 8.15 4.45
CA LYS A 55 7.78 9.39 4.05
C LYS A 55 8.80 9.19 2.93
N ILE A 56 8.49 8.27 2.02
CA ILE A 56 9.27 7.93 0.83
C ILE A 56 8.46 8.34 -0.40
N ASP A 57 9.03 9.18 -1.26
CA ASP A 57 8.36 9.76 -2.42
C ASP A 57 8.85 9.05 -3.69
N PHE A 58 8.18 7.95 -4.05
CA PHE A 58 8.48 7.20 -5.26
C PHE A 58 7.83 7.83 -6.49
N THR A 59 8.54 7.81 -7.61
CA THR A 59 7.92 7.93 -8.93
C THR A 59 7.17 6.64 -9.29
N GLU A 60 6.23 6.73 -10.24
CA GLU A 60 5.51 5.55 -10.75
C GLU A 60 6.46 4.45 -11.22
N ASN A 61 7.51 4.82 -11.97
CA ASN A 61 8.48 3.88 -12.51
C ASN A 61 9.28 3.19 -11.40
N GLU A 62 9.78 3.93 -10.40
CA GLU A 62 10.52 3.34 -9.29
C GLU A 62 9.66 2.34 -8.53
N PHE A 63 8.41 2.68 -8.24
CA PHE A 63 7.53 1.78 -7.51
C PHE A 63 7.12 0.56 -8.36
N ILE A 64 6.94 0.72 -9.67
CA ILE A 64 6.74 -0.40 -10.60
C ILE A 64 7.95 -1.35 -10.59
N GLU A 65 9.18 -0.83 -10.58
CA GLU A 65 10.39 -1.68 -10.50
C GLU A 65 10.43 -2.47 -9.20
N ILE A 66 10.06 -1.87 -8.07
CA ILE A 66 9.92 -2.60 -6.80
C ILE A 66 8.87 -3.70 -6.95
N LEU A 67 7.68 -3.38 -7.47
CA LEU A 67 6.59 -4.35 -7.63
C LEU A 67 6.93 -5.53 -8.56
N LYS A 68 7.90 -5.40 -9.47
CA LYS A 68 8.40 -6.55 -10.27
C LYS A 68 9.07 -7.62 -9.41
N LEU A 69 9.65 -7.24 -8.27
CA LEU A 69 10.23 -8.18 -7.30
C LEU A 69 9.17 -8.89 -6.45
N TYR A 70 7.94 -8.34 -6.41
CA TYR A 70 6.82 -8.83 -5.60
C TYR A 70 5.61 -9.18 -6.48
N PRO A 71 5.72 -10.23 -7.32
CA PRO A 71 4.73 -10.53 -8.36
C PRO A 71 3.34 -10.83 -7.81
N TYR A 72 3.24 -11.41 -6.61
CA TYR A 72 1.96 -11.69 -5.98
C TYR A 72 1.20 -10.40 -5.61
N GLN A 73 1.90 -9.46 -4.98
CA GLN A 73 1.33 -8.19 -4.55
C GLN A 73 1.00 -7.30 -5.75
N ARG A 74 1.86 -7.28 -6.76
CA ARG A 74 1.58 -6.64 -8.05
C ARG A 74 0.28 -7.16 -8.68
N CYS A 75 0.11 -8.47 -8.75
CA CYS A 75 -1.10 -9.07 -9.30
C CYS A 75 -2.34 -8.80 -8.44
N SER A 76 -2.17 -8.78 -7.11
CA SER A 76 -3.25 -8.42 -6.19
C SER A 76 -3.70 -6.98 -6.41
N LEU A 77 -2.76 -6.06 -6.61
CA LEU A 77 -3.05 -4.66 -6.92
C LEU A 77 -3.77 -4.51 -8.27
N ILE A 78 -3.39 -5.28 -9.30
CA ILE A 78 -4.07 -5.29 -10.60
C ILE A 78 -5.51 -5.80 -10.48
N GLN A 79 -5.71 -6.86 -9.70
CA GLN A 79 -6.99 -7.56 -9.63
C GLN A 79 -8.01 -6.86 -8.73
N TRP A 80 -7.56 -6.35 -7.58
CA TRP A 80 -8.46 -5.85 -6.53
C TRP A 80 -8.34 -4.35 -6.29
N GLY A 81 -7.29 -3.71 -6.83
CA GLY A 81 -7.00 -2.31 -6.59
C GLY A 81 -6.55 -2.03 -5.15
N PHE A 82 -6.17 -0.78 -4.90
CA PHE A 82 -5.67 -0.35 -3.60
C PHE A 82 -6.79 -0.08 -2.56
N SER A 83 -8.05 0.02 -3.02
CA SER A 83 -9.21 0.11 -2.13
C SER A 83 -9.37 -1.11 -1.23
N ASP A 84 -8.87 -2.28 -1.65
CA ASP A 84 -8.86 -3.49 -0.84
C ASP A 84 -7.87 -3.35 0.32
N THR A 85 -8.37 -3.48 1.55
CA THR A 85 -7.57 -3.30 2.78
C THR A 85 -6.39 -4.25 2.84
N VAL A 86 -6.55 -5.48 2.35
CA VAL A 86 -5.45 -6.46 2.43
C VAL A 86 -4.38 -6.15 1.39
N VAL A 87 -4.79 -5.70 0.20
CA VAL A 87 -3.84 -5.19 -0.78
C VAL A 87 -3.05 -4.04 -0.17
N ARG A 88 -3.72 -3.07 0.47
CA ARG A 88 -3.08 -1.93 1.13
C ARG A 88 -2.06 -2.34 2.19
N GLU A 89 -2.43 -3.21 3.12
CA GLU A 89 -1.51 -3.71 4.15
C GLU A 89 -0.28 -4.39 3.51
N SER A 90 -0.50 -5.21 2.47
CA SER A 90 0.59 -5.88 1.76
C SER A 90 1.54 -4.92 1.03
N MET A 91 1.09 -3.71 0.67
CA MET A 91 1.97 -2.70 0.07
C MET A 91 2.95 -2.12 1.10
N GLY A 92 2.50 -1.96 2.35
CA GLY A 92 3.40 -1.60 3.46
C GLY A 92 4.46 -2.68 3.69
N ASP A 93 4.06 -3.95 3.66
CA ASP A 93 4.98 -5.08 3.79
C ASP A 93 6.03 -5.13 2.69
N ILE A 94 5.67 -4.82 1.44
CA ILE A 94 6.63 -4.73 0.33
C ILE A 94 7.72 -3.71 0.65
N ILE A 95 7.35 -2.52 1.14
CA ILE A 95 8.31 -1.46 1.43
C ILE A 95 9.24 -1.84 2.59
N ALA A 96 8.67 -2.37 3.67
CA ALA A 96 9.45 -2.88 4.79
C ALA A 96 10.41 -3.99 4.35
N ASN A 97 9.93 -4.93 3.52
CA ASN A 97 10.72 -6.06 3.06
C ASN A 97 11.83 -5.63 2.11
N PHE A 98 11.54 -4.71 1.20
CA PHE A 98 12.49 -4.22 0.21
C PHE A 98 13.69 -3.53 0.86
N PHE A 99 13.47 -2.69 1.88
CA PHE A 99 14.55 -1.94 2.53
C PHE A 99 15.21 -2.67 3.69
N ALA A 100 14.43 -3.38 4.51
CA ALA A 100 14.90 -3.93 5.78
C ALA A 100 14.76 -5.45 5.88
N GLY A 101 14.21 -6.13 4.86
CA GLY A 101 13.99 -7.57 4.89
C GLY A 101 12.94 -8.00 5.93
N SER A 102 12.11 -7.08 6.40
CA SER A 102 11.11 -7.28 7.47
C SER A 102 9.68 -7.12 6.95
N ARG A 103 8.69 -7.38 7.81
CA ARG A 103 7.29 -7.00 7.57
C ARG A 103 7.02 -5.58 8.10
N ALA A 104 5.97 -4.92 7.63
CA ALA A 104 5.56 -3.66 8.23
C ALA A 104 5.04 -3.87 9.65
N ILE A 105 5.21 -2.85 10.49
CA ILE A 105 4.57 -2.80 11.79
C ILE A 105 3.10 -2.44 11.59
N THR A 106 2.23 -3.18 12.25
CA THR A 106 0.78 -3.00 12.26
C THR A 106 0.34 -2.57 13.67
N TYR A 107 -0.88 -2.03 13.79
CA TYR A 107 -1.45 -1.66 15.08
C TYR A 107 -1.56 -2.84 16.08
N GLY A 108 -1.54 -4.09 15.59
CA GLY A 108 -1.62 -5.29 16.42
C GLY A 108 -0.29 -5.73 17.03
N ASP A 109 0.83 -5.11 16.67
CA ASP A 109 2.16 -5.62 17.04
C ASP A 109 2.61 -5.31 18.48
N GLU A 110 1.70 -4.83 19.34
CA GLU A 110 1.93 -4.43 20.74
C GLU A 110 3.15 -3.52 20.96
N SER A 111 3.70 -2.95 19.89
CA SER A 111 4.84 -2.07 19.93
C SER A 111 4.36 -0.67 20.28
N GLY A 112 4.88 -0.10 21.38
CA GLY A 112 4.56 1.28 21.76
C GLY A 112 4.86 2.28 20.64
N ASN A 113 4.16 3.42 20.66
CA ASN A 113 4.24 4.46 19.62
C ASN A 113 5.66 4.91 19.27
N ASP A 114 6.60 4.84 20.22
CA ASP A 114 7.98 5.27 19.98
C ASP A 114 8.78 4.25 19.15
N PHE A 115 8.53 2.95 19.33
CA PHE A 115 9.12 1.91 18.48
C PHE A 115 8.65 2.03 17.03
N THR A 116 7.36 2.27 16.81
CA THR A 116 6.80 2.47 15.46
C THR A 116 7.45 3.67 14.76
N LYS A 117 7.68 4.77 15.48
CA LYS A 117 8.37 5.95 14.93
C LYS A 117 9.82 5.64 14.58
N GLU A 118 10.55 4.96 15.45
CA GLU A 118 11.95 4.56 15.21
C GLU A 118 12.05 3.66 13.99
N TYR A 119 11.15 2.70 13.86
CA TYR A 119 11.09 1.79 12.71
C TYR A 119 10.84 2.53 11.39
N TYR A 120 9.86 3.44 11.33
CA TYR A 120 9.62 4.22 10.12
C TYR A 120 10.76 5.20 9.81
N SER A 121 11.41 5.75 10.83
CA SER A 121 12.64 6.56 10.67
C SER A 121 13.79 5.75 10.07
N MET A 122 13.96 4.50 10.51
CA MET A 122 14.91 3.56 9.93
C MET A 122 14.59 3.27 8.47
N LEU A 123 13.34 2.94 8.11
CA LEU A 123 12.95 2.68 6.72
C LEU A 123 13.20 3.89 5.82
N LYS A 124 12.88 5.11 6.28
CA LYS A 124 13.18 6.35 5.57
C LYS A 124 14.69 6.52 5.35
N THR A 125 15.50 6.26 6.37
CA THR A 125 16.96 6.36 6.27
C THR A 125 17.52 5.36 5.25
N LEU A 126 17.02 4.13 5.27
CA LEU A 126 17.40 3.11 4.28
C LEU A 126 17.00 3.54 2.87
N ALA A 127 15.77 4.02 2.66
CA ALA A 127 15.34 4.53 1.36
C ALA A 127 16.26 5.64 0.82
N LYS A 128 16.66 6.58 1.68
CA LYS A 128 17.62 7.63 1.33
C LYS A 128 18.99 7.05 0.93
N ASN A 129 19.48 6.04 1.65
CA ASN A 129 20.75 5.37 1.33
C ASN A 129 20.70 4.61 0.01
N PHE A 130 19.53 4.12 -0.38
CA PHE A 130 19.27 3.52 -1.69
C PHE A 130 19.11 4.56 -2.81
N GLY A 131 19.14 5.86 -2.48
CA GLY A 131 19.04 6.96 -3.44
C GLY A 131 17.61 7.45 -3.70
N TYR A 132 16.61 6.95 -2.97
CA TYR A 132 15.23 7.40 -3.13
C TYR A 132 14.99 8.73 -2.42
N LYS A 133 14.07 9.51 -2.98
CA LYS A 133 13.63 10.77 -2.39
C LYS A 133 12.82 10.51 -1.12
N THR A 134 13.17 11.21 -0.06
CA THR A 134 12.45 11.16 1.22
C THR A 134 11.97 12.54 1.62
N ILE A 135 10.88 12.60 2.37
CA ILE A 135 10.29 13.86 2.81
C ILE A 135 10.77 14.15 4.23
N GLU A 136 11.46 15.27 4.41
CA GLU A 136 11.68 15.85 5.74
C GLU A 136 10.37 16.46 6.23
N ARG A 137 10.12 16.37 7.53
CA ARG A 137 8.81 16.58 8.14
C ARG A 137 8.42 18.06 8.18
N GLU A 138 8.13 18.65 7.02
CA GLU A 138 7.55 19.99 6.88
C GLU A 138 6.68 20.02 5.62
N TYR A 139 5.47 19.47 5.66
CA TYR A 139 4.36 19.92 4.78
C TYR A 139 3.04 19.29 5.24
N TYR A 140 2.26 20.06 6.01
CA TYR A 140 0.82 19.85 6.17
C TYR A 140 0.17 21.24 6.10
N GLU A 141 -0.06 21.73 4.89
CA GLU A 141 -0.95 22.89 4.73
C GLU A 141 -2.37 22.47 5.13
N LYS A 142 -2.90 23.17 6.14
CA LYS A 142 -4.27 22.98 6.62
C LYS A 142 -5.23 23.41 5.52
N TYR A 143 -6.06 22.50 5.01
CA TYR A 143 -7.16 22.89 4.12
C TYR A 143 -8.39 23.31 4.93
N ILE A 144 -8.88 24.51 4.64
CA ILE A 144 -10.16 25.05 5.09
C ILE A 144 -11.07 25.02 3.86
N ASN A 145 -12.29 24.47 3.95
CA ASN A 145 -13.22 24.62 2.82
C ASN A 145 -13.67 26.08 2.64
N ASP A 146 -14.33 26.32 1.52
CA ASP A 146 -14.96 27.60 1.15
C ASP A 146 -15.94 28.13 2.21
N ASN A 147 -16.34 27.30 3.19
CA ASN A 147 -17.24 27.64 4.29
C ASN A 147 -16.53 27.79 5.65
N GLY A 148 -15.19 27.84 5.69
CA GLY A 148 -14.43 28.03 6.94
C GLY A 148 -14.41 26.80 7.87
N LYS A 149 -15.02 25.68 7.48
CA LYS A 149 -15.13 24.46 8.30
C LYS A 149 -13.92 23.58 8.09
N LYS A 150 -13.24 23.22 9.18
CA LYS A 150 -12.18 22.21 9.20
C LYS A 150 -12.77 20.88 8.71
N ILE A 151 -12.37 20.40 7.53
CA ILE A 151 -12.92 19.15 6.97
C ILE A 151 -12.17 17.91 7.50
N GLY A 152 -11.18 18.12 8.37
CA GLY A 152 -10.25 17.09 8.79
C GLY A 152 -8.85 17.46 8.34
N ASP A 153 -7.87 16.80 8.94
CA ASP A 153 -6.50 16.87 8.47
C ASP A 153 -6.45 16.19 7.08
N ILE A 154 -5.52 16.55 6.20
CA ILE A 154 -5.36 15.92 4.87
C ILE A 154 -5.12 14.40 4.95
N GLU A 155 -4.92 13.89 6.16
CA GLU A 155 -4.55 12.53 6.57
C GLU A 155 -5.65 11.47 6.42
N SER A 156 -6.68 11.73 5.61
CA SER A 156 -7.53 10.66 5.12
C SER A 156 -7.37 10.55 3.61
N ILE A 157 -7.27 9.31 3.14
CA ILE A 157 -7.31 8.96 1.73
C ILE A 157 -8.44 9.72 0.99
N GLU A 158 -9.54 10.05 1.67
CA GLU A 158 -10.65 10.82 1.12
C GLU A 158 -10.29 12.29 0.81
N GLY A 159 -9.45 12.95 1.62
CA GLY A 159 -8.96 14.31 1.35
C GLY A 159 -8.08 14.39 0.10
N ILE A 160 -7.17 13.41 -0.03
CA ILE A 160 -6.27 13.28 -1.20
C ILE A 160 -7.08 12.97 -2.47
N LYS A 161 -8.06 12.06 -2.38
CA LYS A 161 -8.99 11.74 -3.49
C LYS A 161 -9.75 12.96 -4.00
N LEU A 162 -10.21 13.82 -3.10
CA LEU A 162 -10.96 15.01 -3.47
C LEU A 162 -10.10 16.01 -4.26
N ALA A 163 -8.84 16.19 -3.86
CA ALA A 163 -7.90 17.09 -4.52
C ALA A 163 -7.52 16.59 -5.93
N TYR A 164 -7.23 15.29 -6.07
CA TYR A 164 -6.92 14.68 -7.36
C TYR A 164 -8.10 14.79 -8.35
N LYS A 165 -9.32 14.55 -7.88
CA LYS A 165 -10.54 14.67 -8.70
C LYS A 165 -10.79 16.11 -9.17
N LYS A 166 -10.47 17.13 -8.37
CA LYS A 166 -10.56 18.55 -8.79
C LYS A 166 -9.54 18.88 -9.89
N GLN A 167 -8.27 18.47 -9.73
CA GLN A 167 -7.24 18.70 -10.76
C GLN A 167 -7.57 18.07 -12.12
N LEU A 168 -8.24 16.91 -12.14
CA LEU A 168 -8.69 16.28 -13.37
C LEU A 168 -9.86 17.01 -14.05
N MET A 169 -10.68 17.74 -13.29
CA MET A 169 -11.80 18.52 -13.82
C MET A 169 -11.39 19.89 -14.34
N GLU A 170 -10.33 20.50 -13.78
CA GLU A 170 -9.79 21.80 -14.23
C GLU A 170 -8.91 21.69 -15.49
N LYS A 171 -8.51 20.48 -15.89
CA LYS A 171 -7.77 20.19 -17.12
C LYS A 171 -8.67 19.88 -18.33
N LYS A 172 -9.99 20.13 -18.23
CA LYS A 172 -10.94 20.10 -19.35
C LYS A 172 -11.31 21.52 -19.76
#